data_AF-A0A7D5T8E9-F1
#
_entry.id   AF-A0A7D5T8E9-F1
#
_cell.length_a   1.000
_cell.length_b   1.000
_cell.length_c   1.000
_cell.angle_alpha   90.00
_cell.angle_beta   90.00
_cell.angle_gamma   90.00
#
_symmetry.space_group_name_H-M   'P 1'
#
loop_
_entity.id
_entity.type
_entity.pdbx_description
1 polymer ?
#
loop_
_entity_poly.entity_id
_entity_poly.type
_entity_poly.pdbx_seq_one_letter_code
_entity_poly.pdbx_strand_id
1 'polypeptide(L)' 'MGYTWQYYDLILLGVFASMGAGLAVGTFTEVAATTSVLAAGVVAVALIGHGLFVNGPVDGADDLTDEVDALN' A
#
# COMPACT_ATOMS: atom_id res chain seq x y z
N MET A 1 10.77 -15.46 15.34
CA MET A 1 9.80 -14.48 14.80
C MET A 1 9.72 -14.68 13.30
N GLY A 2 8.70 -15.40 12.81
CA GLY A 2 8.48 -15.51 11.37
C GLY A 2 7.91 -14.19 10.87
N TYR A 3 8.39 -13.68 9.73
CA TYR A 3 7.80 -12.50 9.10
C TYR A 3 6.34 -12.80 8.75
N THR A 4 5.41 -12.21 9.50
CA THR A 4 3.99 -12.22 9.18
C THR A 4 3.69 -10.96 8.38
N TRP A 5 3.08 -11.10 7.21
CA TRP A 5 2.66 -9.96 6.39
C TRP A 5 1.64 -9.12 7.15
N GLN A 6 2.01 -7.88 7.49
CA GLN A 6 1.11 -6.93 8.11
C GLN A 6 0.20 -6.28 7.05
N TYR A 7 -0.92 -5.71 7.48
CA TYR A 7 -1.87 -5.06 6.57
C TYR A 7 -1.19 -3.97 5.71
N TYR A 8 -0.31 -3.18 6.31
CA TYR A 8 0.43 -2.15 5.58
C TYR A 8 1.47 -2.71 4.60
N ASP A 9 1.98 -3.93 4.81
CA ASP A 9 2.83 -4.60 3.82
C ASP A 9 2.03 -4.93 2.54
N LEU A 10 0.75 -5.29 2.70
CA LEU A 10 -0.15 -5.55 1.57
C LEU A 10 -0.51 -4.26 0.82
N ILE A 11 -0.71 -3.15 1.53
CA ILE A 11 -0.90 -1.83 0.91
C ILE A 11 0.35 -1.43 0.14
N LEU A 12 1.54 -1.61 0.73
CA LEU A 12 2.81 -1.32 0.08
C LEU A 12 3.01 -2.17 -1.18
N LEU A 13 2.70 -3.46 -1.11
CA LEU A 13 2.71 -4.35 -2.26
C LEU A 13 1.74 -3.88 -3.35
N GLY A 14 0.54 -3.43 -2.97
CA GLY A 14 -0.45 -2.86 -3.89
C GLY A 14 0.05 -1.61 -4.60
N VAL A 15 0.77 -0.73 -3.89
CA VAL A 15 1.41 0.45 -4.49
C VAL A 15 2.49 0.05 -5.49
N PHE A 16 3.38 -0.88 -5.14
CA PHE A 16 4.40 -1.39 -6.07
C PHE A 16 3.77 -2.04 -7.30
N ALA A 17 2.74 -2.87 -7.11
CA ALA A 17 2.02 -3.52 -8.19
C ALA A 17 1.35 -2.49 -9.10
N SER A 18 0.72 -1.45 -8.53
CA SER A 18 0.11 -0.36 -9.29
C SER A 18 1.14 0.38 -10.14
N MET A 19 2.27 0.78 -9.55
CA MET A 19 3.34 1.48 -10.27
C MET A 19 3.96 0.62 -11.35
N GLY A 20 4.23 -0.66 -11.05
CA GLY A 20 4.71 -1.64 -12.01
C GLY A 20 3.74 -1.85 -13.17
N ALA A 21 2.43 -1.88 -12.90
CA ALA A 21 1.40 -1.97 -13.93
C ALA A 21 1.36 -0.72 -14.81
N GLY A 22 1.45 0.48 -14.23
CA GLY A 22 1.55 1.73 -14.98
C GLY A 22 2.76 1.76 -15.91
N LEU A 23 3.92 1.35 -15.41
CA LEU A 23 5.13 1.20 -16.23
C LEU A 23 4.92 0.17 -17.35
N ALA A 24 4.43 -1.03 -17.04
CA ALA A 24 4.21 -2.08 -18.02
C ALA A 24 3.24 -1.65 -19.13
N VAL A 25 2.17 -0.93 -18.78
CA VAL A 25 1.24 -0.36 -19.76
C VAL A 25 1.96 0.65 -20.64
N GLY A 26 2.71 1.59 -20.06
CA GLY A 26 3.46 2.59 -20.81
C GLY A 26 4.58 2.02 -21.70
N THR A 27 5.07 0.82 -21.40
CA THR A 27 6.13 0.16 -22.19
C THR A 27 5.60 -0.81 -23.24
N PHE A 28 4.48 -1.49 -22.97
CA PHE A 28 3.98 -2.58 -23.82
C PHE A 28 2.71 -2.23 -24.60
N THR A 29 2.21 -1.00 -24.50
CA THR A 29 1.02 -0.53 -25.23
C THR A 29 1.29 0.82 -25.90
N GLU A 30 0.32 1.30 -26.68
CA GLU A 30 0.38 2.64 -27.31
C GLU A 30 0.02 3.78 -26.35
N VAL A 31 -0.33 3.46 -25.09
CA VAL A 31 -0.64 4.48 -24.09
C VAL A 31 0.63 5.21 -23.68
N ALA A 32 0.59 6.54 -23.71
CA ALA A 32 1.73 7.36 -23.28
C ALA A 32 2.19 7.00 -21.85
N ALA A 33 3.50 6.85 -21.67
CA ALA A 33 4.11 6.52 -20.38
C ALA A 33 3.74 7.53 -19.28
N THR A 34 3.69 8.82 -19.61
CA THR A 34 3.27 9.87 -18.67
C THR A 34 1.83 9.68 -18.21
N THR A 35 0.91 9.36 -19.12
CA THR A 35 -0.50 9.14 -18.80
C THR A 35 -0.70 7.87 -17.98
N SER A 36 -0.08 6.75 -18.37
CA SER A 36 -0.21 5.46 -17.69
C SER A 36 0.36 5.49 -16.27
N VAL A 37 1.56 6.06 -16.09
CA VAL A 37 2.18 6.22 -14.77
C VAL A 37 1.36 7.16 -13.89
N LEU A 38 0.84 8.27 -14.43
CA LEU A 38 -0.02 9.19 -13.67
C LEU A 38 -1.32 8.51 -13.22
N ALA A 39 -1.98 7.75 -14.10
CA ALA A 39 -3.19 7.01 -13.77
C ALA A 39 -2.93 5.96 -12.68
N ALA A 40 -1.85 5.19 -12.81
CA ALA A 40 -1.41 4.27 -11.76
C ALA A 40 -1.10 5.01 -10.45
N GLY A 41 -0.51 6.20 -10.53
CA GLY A 41 -0.22 7.06 -9.39
C GLY A 41 -1.48 7.40 -8.60
N VAL A 42 -2.55 7.76 -9.29
CA VAL A 42 -3.86 8.01 -8.68
C VAL A 42 -4.42 6.75 -8.02
N VAL A 43 -4.26 5.57 -8.63
CA VAL A 43 -4.67 4.30 -8.01
C VAL A 43 -3.87 4.02 -6.74
N ALA A 44 -2.55 4.22 -6.75
CA ALA A 44 -1.71 4.06 -5.57
C ALA A 44 -2.13 5.04 -4.44
N VAL A 45 -2.41 6.30 -4.78
CA VAL A 45 -2.95 7.29 -3.82
C VAL A 45 -4.28 6.83 -3.24
N ALA A 46 -5.18 6.25 -4.05
CA ALA A 46 -6.45 5.73 -3.56
C ALA A 46 -6.25 4.53 -2.62
N LEU A 47 -5.31 3.62 -2.92
CA LEU A 47 -4.97 2.49 -2.03
C LEU A 47 -4.43 2.99 -0.69
N ILE A 48 -3.50 3.94 -0.71
CA ILE A 48 -2.94 4.57 0.50
C ILE A 48 -4.06 5.26 1.28
N GLY A 49 -4.86 6.10 0.62
CA GLY A 49 -5.96 6.82 1.26
C GLY A 49 -6.98 5.88 1.90
N HIS A 50 -7.37 4.81 1.20
CA HIS A 50 -8.28 3.82 1.76
C HIS A 50 -7.65 3.05 2.93
N GLY A 51 -6.40 2.62 2.80
CA GLY A 51 -5.67 1.91 3.85
C GLY A 51 -5.41 2.77 5.09
N LEU A 52 -5.32 4.10 4.96
CA LEU A 52 -5.10 5.02 6.07
C LEU A 52 -6.39 5.56 6.70
N PHE A 53 -7.45 5.77 5.93
CA PHE A 53 -8.63 6.50 6.40
C PHE A 53 -9.91 5.68 6.46
N VAL A 54 -9.97 4.52 5.79
CA VAL A 54 -11.14 3.63 5.83
C VAL A 54 -10.83 2.35 6.60
N ASN A 55 -9.70 1.73 6.26
CA ASN A 55 -9.14 0.58 6.99
C ASN A 55 -7.97 0.98 7.88
N GLY A 56 -7.80 2.29 8.11
CA GLY A 56 -6.78 2.83 9.00
C GLY A 56 -6.89 2.23 10.40
N PRO A 57 -5.78 2.17 11.14
CA PRO A 57 -5.68 1.42 12.37
C PRO A 57 -6.55 2.14 13.39
N VAL A 58 -7.75 1.63 13.64
CA VAL A 58 -8.37 1.84 14.94
C VAL A 58 -7.60 0.88 15.83
N ASP A 59 -6.53 1.37 16.47
CA ASP A 59 -5.62 0.68 17.40
C ASP A 59 -6.06 -0.78 17.64
N GLY A 60 -5.60 -1.69 16.80
CA GLY A 60 -5.89 -3.11 16.98
C GLY A 60 -5.20 -3.55 18.25
N ALA A 61 -5.85 -4.34 19.10
CA ALA A 61 -5.28 -4.77 20.39
C ALA A 61 -3.87 -5.40 20.29
N ASP A 62 -3.54 -5.96 19.12
CA ASP A 62 -2.20 -6.51 18.83
C ASP A 62 -1.10 -5.43 18.75
N ASP A 63 -1.41 -4.19 18.34
CA ASP A 63 -0.46 -3.06 18.26
C ASP A 63 -0.16 -2.47 19.65
N LEU A 64 -1.12 -2.57 20.58
CA LEU A 64 -0.99 -2.16 21.99
C LEU A 64 -0.27 -3.18 22.87
N THR A 65 -0.17 -4.44 22.43
CA THR A 65 0.46 -5.51 23.23
C THR A 65 1.95 -5.24 23.43
N ASP A 66 2.63 -4.70 22.40
CA ASP A 66 4.03 -4.32 22.47
C ASP A 66 4.28 -3.09 23.38
N GLU A 67 3.33 -2.15 23.47
CA GLU A 67 3.43 -1.00 24.38
C GLU A 67 3.20 -1.37 25.86
N VAL A 68 2.32 -2.34 26.14
CA VAL A 68 2.03 -2.80 27.50
C VAL A 68 3.20 -3.59 28.11
N ASP A 69 3.89 -4.40 27.30
CA ASP A 69 5.09 -5.13 27.74
C ASP A 69 6.28 -4.19 27.98
N ALA A 70 6.35 -3.04 27.31
CA ALA A 70 7.39 -2.03 27.54
C ALA A 70 7.18 -1.21 28.84
N LEU A 71 5.97 -1.25 29.41
CA LEU A 71 5.57 -0.52 30.62
C LEU A 71 5.54 -1.39 31.89
N ASN A 72 5.79 -2.71 31.79
CA ASN A 72 5.92 -3.64 32.91
C ASN A 72 7.38 -4.07 33.15
#